data_AF-A0A822CI70-F1
#
_entry.id   AF-A0A822CI70-F1
#
_cell.length_a   1.000
_cell.length_b   1.000
_cell.length_c   1.000
_cell.angle_alpha   90.00
_cell.angle_beta   90.00
_cell.angle_gamma   90.00
#
_symmetry.space_group_name_H-M   'P 1'
#
loop_
_entity.id
_entity.type
_entity.pdbx_description
1 polymer ?
#
loop_
_entity_poly.entity_id
_entity_poly.type
_entity_poly.pdbx_seq_one_letter_code
_entity_poly.pdbx_strand_id
1 'polypeptide(L)'
;MKYWIEEFHLDGVRFDAACHDNESLLHDIGKKDSDAFIRMTIAIILLFTSIGIPMIRQGDELGEDRELGDNQVEKTCFSMLWDILEKDFNVHLLNTLKHLIKLRHSNKSLREDPMNFFHENNQNKI
;
A
#
# COMPACT_ATOMS: atom_id res chain seq x y z
N MET A 1 -10.44 -12.39 8.75
CA MET A 1 -9.39 -12.31 9.79
C MET A 1 -8.33 -13.39 9.63
N LYS A 2 -8.67 -14.68 9.46
CA LYS A 2 -7.69 -15.76 9.18
C LYS A 2 -6.76 -15.50 7.98
N TYR A 3 -7.31 -14.97 6.88
CA TYR A 3 -6.54 -14.62 5.66
C TYR A 3 -5.37 -13.66 5.94
N TRP A 4 -5.55 -12.64 6.78
CA TRP A 4 -4.53 -11.62 6.98
C TRP A 4 -3.37 -12.07 7.88
N ILE A 5 -3.63 -13.01 8.80
CA ILE A 5 -2.60 -13.58 9.68
C ILE A 5 -1.73 -14.60 8.95
N GLU A 6 -2.31 -15.35 8.01
CA GLU A 6 -1.57 -16.34 7.21
C GLU A 6 -0.70 -15.67 6.13
N GLU A 7 -1.15 -14.54 5.58
CA GLU A 7 -0.51 -13.88 4.43
C GLU A 7 0.51 -12.79 4.80
N PHE A 8 0.38 -12.16 5.98
CA PHE A 8 1.27 -11.07 6.41
C PHE A 8 2.04 -11.49 7.69
N HIS A 9 3.25 -12.00 7.51
CA HIS A 9 4.19 -12.23 8.62
C HIS A 9 4.97 -10.96 8.93
N LEU A 10 5.16 -10.66 10.23
CA LEU A 10 5.94 -9.52 10.72
C LEU A 10 7.43 -9.77 10.44
N ASP A 11 7.96 -9.20 9.36
CA ASP A 11 9.32 -8.64 9.22
C ASP A 11 9.73 -8.60 7.73
N GLY A 12 9.56 -7.42 7.12
CA GLY A 12 9.94 -7.08 5.75
C GLY A 12 10.20 -5.59 5.60
N VAL A 13 10.66 -5.16 4.42
CA VAL A 13 10.87 -3.75 4.06
C VAL A 13 9.63 -2.94 4.40
N ARG A 14 9.76 -2.02 5.36
CA ARG A 14 8.68 -1.15 5.80
C ARG A 14 8.68 0.08 4.90
N PHE A 15 7.62 0.26 4.13
CA PHE A 15 7.25 1.59 3.73
C PHE A 15 6.64 2.23 4.98
N ASP A 16 7.33 3.19 5.61
CA ASP A 16 6.91 3.76 6.89
C ASP A 16 5.55 4.47 6.83
N ALA A 17 5.04 4.74 5.63
CA ALA A 17 3.68 5.24 5.38
C ALA A 17 2.57 4.25 5.78
N ALA A 18 2.89 2.99 6.09
CA ALA A 18 1.89 2.00 6.51
C ALA A 18 1.73 1.87 8.04
N CYS A 19 2.44 2.69 8.83
CA CYS A 19 2.32 2.66 10.29
C CYS A 19 1.00 3.29 10.76
N HIS A 20 0.45 2.82 11.89
CA HIS A 20 -0.71 3.46 12.53
C HIS A 20 -0.38 4.80 13.19
N ASP A 21 0.91 5.09 13.37
CA ASP A 21 1.42 6.32 13.99
C ASP A 21 1.60 7.45 12.97
N ASN A 22 1.40 7.16 11.67
CA ASN A 22 1.52 8.08 10.55
C ASN A 22 0.19 8.23 9.81
N GLU A 23 0.12 9.27 8.96
CA GLU A 23 -1.00 9.51 8.08
C GLU A 23 -1.24 8.37 7.09
N SER A 24 -2.44 8.28 6.51
CA SER A 24 -2.66 7.26 5.48
C SER A 24 -1.82 7.56 4.23
N LEU A 25 -1.44 6.51 3.50
CA LEU A 25 -0.62 6.68 2.30
C LEU A 25 -1.26 7.63 1.29
N LEU A 26 -2.59 7.59 1.15
CA LEU A 26 -3.30 8.48 0.24
C LEU A 26 -3.23 9.95 0.69
N HIS A 27 -3.23 10.19 2.00
CA HIS A 27 -3.06 11.52 2.58
C HIS A 27 -1.66 12.08 2.30
N ASP A 28 -0.62 11.27 2.54
CA ASP A 28 0.79 11.64 2.29
C ASP A 28 1.07 11.93 0.81
N ILE A 29 0.39 11.22 -0.10
CA ILE A 29 0.50 11.42 -1.56
C ILE A 29 -0.13 12.76 -2.00
N GLY A 30 -0.93 13.40 -1.15
CA GLY A 30 -1.47 14.74 -1.35
C GLY A 30 -2.95 14.76 -1.72
N LYS A 31 -3.35 15.71 -2.59
CA LYS A 31 -4.78 15.92 -2.90
C LYS A 31 -5.42 14.66 -3.47
N LYS A 32 -6.62 14.33 -2.99
CA LYS A 32 -7.46 13.21 -3.46
C LYS A 32 -8.01 13.43 -4.87
N ASP A 33 -7.13 13.39 -5.85
CA ASP A 33 -7.41 13.45 -7.28
C ASP A 33 -7.21 12.08 -7.95
N SER A 34 -7.54 11.97 -9.24
CA SER A 34 -7.26 10.77 -10.03
C SER A 34 -5.78 10.39 -9.99
N ASP A 35 -4.91 11.38 -9.98
CA ASP A 35 -3.47 11.19 -10.05
C ASP A 35 -2.93 10.59 -8.75
N ALA A 36 -3.54 10.89 -7.60
CA ALA A 36 -3.21 10.30 -6.31
C ALA A 36 -3.51 8.81 -6.28
N PHE A 37 -4.63 8.37 -6.86
CA PHE A 37 -4.93 6.95 -7.02
C PHE A 37 -3.93 6.26 -7.96
N ILE A 38 -3.46 6.95 -9.02
CA ILE A 38 -2.41 6.42 -9.89
C ILE A 38 -1.09 6.28 -9.12
N ARG A 39 -0.68 7.32 -8.38
CA ARG A 39 0.53 7.30 -7.53
C ARG A 39 0.46 6.19 -6.49
N MET A 40 -0.67 6.03 -5.83
CA MET A 40 -0.91 4.97 -4.84
C MET A 40 -0.85 3.57 -5.49
N THR A 41 -1.44 3.41 -6.67
CA THR A 41 -1.38 2.15 -7.42
C THR A 41 0.06 1.79 -7.77
N ILE A 42 0.85 2.76 -8.23
CA ILE A 42 2.28 2.57 -8.52
C ILE A 42 3.05 2.19 -7.24
N ALA A 43 2.78 2.86 -6.11
CA ALA A 43 3.39 2.54 -4.83
C ALA A 43 3.09 1.09 -4.39
N ILE A 44 1.84 0.64 -4.53
CA ILE A 44 1.44 -0.74 -4.23
C ILE A 44 2.10 -1.72 -5.19
N ILE A 45 2.18 -1.43 -6.49
CA ILE A 45 2.90 -2.27 -7.46
C ILE A 45 4.36 -2.41 -7.04
N LEU A 46 5.02 -1.31 -6.69
CA LEU A 46 6.40 -1.31 -6.23
C LEU A 46 6.56 -2.16 -4.96
N LEU A 47 5.69 -1.97 -3.97
CA LEU A 47 5.68 -2.74 -2.73
C LEU A 47 5.55 -4.25 -3.00
N PHE A 48 4.58 -4.67 -3.82
CA PHE A 48 4.31 -6.09 -4.10
C PHE A 48 5.27 -6.75 -5.08
N THR A 49 6.09 -5.97 -5.80
CA THR A 49 7.15 -6.48 -6.67
C THR A 49 8.54 -6.39 -6.04
N SER A 50 8.69 -5.62 -4.96
CA SER A 50 9.93 -5.50 -4.20
C SER A 50 10.29 -6.78 -3.43
N ILE A 51 11.56 -6.86 -3.04
CA ILE A 51 12.07 -7.89 -2.13
C ILE A 51 11.54 -7.61 -0.72
N GLY A 52 11.18 -8.68 0.00
CA GLY A 52 10.78 -8.63 1.40
C GLY A 52 9.31 -8.98 1.62
N ILE A 53 8.80 -8.74 2.82
CA ILE A 53 7.40 -8.97 3.15
C ILE A 53 6.63 -7.66 2.95
N PRO A 54 5.70 -7.58 1.98
CA PRO A 54 4.91 -6.38 1.78
C PRO A 54 3.98 -6.19 2.98
N MET A 55 3.83 -4.95 3.44
CA MET A 55 2.89 -4.60 4.52
C MET A 55 1.99 -3.46 4.05
N ILE A 56 0.69 -3.60 4.27
CA ILE A 56 -0.31 -2.58 3.96
C ILE A 56 -1.01 -2.20 5.26
N ARG A 57 -1.24 -0.90 5.45
CA ARG A 57 -2.04 -0.39 6.56
C ARG A 57 -3.51 -0.67 6.32
N GLN A 58 -4.25 -1.00 7.37
CA GLN A 58 -5.71 -1.14 7.27
C GLN A 58 -6.34 0.15 6.73
N GLY A 59 -7.12 0.03 5.65
CA GLY A 59 -7.78 1.15 4.97
C GLY A 59 -7.07 1.57 3.69
N ASP A 60 -5.75 1.40 3.58
CA ASP A 60 -5.01 1.75 2.37
C ASP A 60 -5.39 0.84 1.20
N GLU A 61 -5.78 -0.41 1.44
CA GLU A 61 -6.27 -1.31 0.39
C GLU A 61 -7.54 -0.80 -0.30
N LEU A 62 -8.26 0.09 0.37
CA LEU A 62 -9.48 0.72 -0.11
C LEU A 62 -9.24 2.17 -0.58
N GLY A 63 -8.04 2.73 -0.45
CA GLY A 63 -7.79 4.15 -0.74
C GLY A 63 -8.42 5.09 0.29
N GLU A 64 -8.29 4.74 1.56
CA GLU A 64 -8.76 5.56 2.66
C GLU A 64 -7.84 6.78 2.88
N ASP A 65 -8.46 7.96 2.99
CA ASP A 65 -7.76 9.22 3.24
C ASP A 65 -8.02 9.59 4.70
N ARG A 66 -7.01 9.46 5.56
CA ARG A 66 -7.11 9.74 6.99
C ARG A 66 -6.01 10.67 7.43
N GLU A 67 -6.43 11.69 8.18
CA GLU A 67 -5.59 12.64 8.90
C GLU A 67 -5.54 12.31 10.41
N LEU A 68 -4.34 12.21 10.98
CA LEU A 68 -3.99 12.13 12.39
C LEU A 68 -3.93 13.55 12.93
N GLY A 69 -5.11 14.14 13.16
CA GLY A 69 -5.18 15.46 13.78
C GLY A 69 -4.39 15.54 15.10
N ASP A 70 -3.96 16.76 15.48
CA ASP A 70 -2.99 17.11 16.54
C ASP A 70 -3.05 16.33 17.87
N ASN A 71 -4.19 15.74 18.23
CA ASN A 71 -4.37 14.92 19.42
C ASN A 71 -4.32 13.42 19.07
N GLN A 72 -3.10 12.91 18.87
CA GLN A 72 -2.77 11.55 18.40
C GLN A 72 -3.22 10.41 19.34
N VAL A 73 -3.75 10.69 20.53
CA VAL A 73 -3.87 9.69 21.61
C VAL A 73 -5.25 9.00 21.68
N GLU A 74 -6.32 9.60 21.14
CA GLU A 74 -7.69 9.06 21.30
C GLU A 74 -8.24 8.36 20.03
N LYS A 75 -7.46 8.28 18.96
CA LYS A 75 -7.94 7.94 17.61
C LYS A 75 -7.37 6.63 17.02
N THR A 76 -6.75 5.77 17.82
CA THR A 76 -6.11 4.54 17.28
C THR A 76 -7.08 3.41 16.92
N CYS A 77 -8.36 3.51 17.31
CA CYS A 77 -9.39 2.53 16.97
C CYS A 77 -10.43 3.14 16.02
N PHE A 78 -10.15 3.11 14.73
CA PHE A 78 -11.09 3.53 13.71
C PHE A 78 -11.75 2.35 13.01
N SER A 79 -13.07 2.44 12.79
CA SER A 79 -13.78 1.53 11.91
C SER A 79 -13.38 1.77 10.47
N MET A 80 -13.14 0.71 9.71
CA MET A 80 -12.91 0.76 8.28
C MET A 80 -14.10 1.42 7.55
N LEU A 81 -13.82 2.37 6.65
CA LEU A 81 -14.85 3.07 5.88
C LEU A 81 -15.30 2.23 4.67
N TRP A 82 -16.20 1.27 4.88
CA TRP A 82 -16.67 0.38 3.81
C TRP A 82 -17.43 1.09 2.69
N ASP A 83 -18.10 2.20 3.00
CA ASP A 83 -18.93 2.97 2.07
C ASP A 83 -18.11 3.55 0.90
N ILE A 84 -16.78 3.67 1.02
CA ILE A 84 -15.92 4.17 -0.06
C ILE A 84 -15.84 3.20 -1.25
N LEU A 85 -16.24 1.95 -1.08
CA LEU A 85 -16.32 0.95 -2.15
C LEU A 85 -17.47 1.18 -3.13
N GLU A 86 -18.28 2.22 -2.95
CA GLU A 86 -19.22 2.69 -3.97
C GLU A 86 -18.53 3.44 -5.12
N LYS A 87 -17.26 3.84 -4.94
CA LYS A 87 -16.49 4.61 -5.92
C LYS A 87 -15.65 3.70 -6.82
N ASP A 88 -15.72 3.94 -8.14
CA ASP A 88 -15.02 3.15 -9.16
C ASP A 88 -13.50 3.06 -8.92
N PHE A 89 -12.86 4.17 -8.53
CA PHE A 89 -11.41 4.20 -8.26
C PHE A 89 -11.01 3.31 -7.09
N ASN A 90 -11.78 3.32 -6.00
CA ASN A 90 -11.52 2.53 -4.81
C ASN A 90 -11.70 1.03 -5.09
N VAL A 91 -12.74 0.67 -5.86
CA VAL A 91 -12.95 -0.71 -6.33
C VAL A 91 -11.81 -1.16 -7.26
N HIS A 92 -11.35 -0.28 -8.15
CA HIS A 92 -10.24 -0.58 -9.05
C HIS A 92 -8.93 -0.81 -8.30
N LEU A 93 -8.62 0.02 -7.30
CA LEU A 93 -7.46 -0.13 -6.42
C LEU A 93 -7.49 -1.47 -5.70
N LEU A 94 -8.62 -1.80 -5.06
CA LEU A 94 -8.81 -3.06 -4.34
C LEU A 94 -8.62 -4.27 -5.27
N ASN A 95 -9.19 -4.23 -6.47
CA ASN A 95 -9.03 -5.31 -7.44
C ASN A 95 -7.59 -5.44 -7.93
N THR A 96 -6.90 -4.33 -8.14
CA THR A 96 -5.47 -4.32 -8.50
C THR A 96 -4.62 -4.97 -7.42
N LEU A 97 -4.86 -4.62 -6.16
CA LEU A 97 -4.16 -5.19 -5.01
C LEU A 97 -4.41 -6.70 -4.87
N LYS A 98 -5.66 -7.17 -5.06
CA LYS A 98 -5.98 -8.61 -5.11
C LYS A 98 -5.21 -9.34 -6.21
N HIS A 99 -5.11 -8.74 -7.41
CA HIS A 99 -4.34 -9.32 -8.50
C HIS A 99 -2.84 -9.38 -8.20
N LEU A 100 -2.29 -8.34 -7.58
CA LEU A 100 -0.88 -8.28 -7.19
C LEU A 100 -0.52 -9.30 -6.11
N ILE A 101 -1.39 -9.48 -5.10
CA ILE A 101 -1.25 -10.54 -4.11
C ILE A 101 -1.19 -11.89 -4.83
N LYS A 102 -2.19 -12.19 -5.68
CA LYS A 102 -2.22 -13.44 -6.46
C LYS A 102 -0.95 -13.63 -7.29
N LEU A 103 -0.48 -12.57 -7.96
CA LEU A 103 0.75 -12.58 -8.75
C LEU A 103 1.98 -12.89 -7.90
N ARG A 104 2.11 -12.29 -6.71
CA ARG A 104 3.22 -12.52 -5.78
C ARG A 104 3.23 -13.94 -5.22
N HIS A 105 2.05 -14.52 -4.95
CA HIS A 105 1.96 -15.91 -4.52
C HIS A 105 2.32 -16.88 -5.64
N SER A 106 1.83 -16.64 -6.86
CA SER A 106 2.10 -17.53 -8.00
C SER A 106 3.56 -17.49 -8.46
N ASN A 107 4.30 -16.42 -8.18
CA ASN A 107 5.68 -16.23 -8.65
C ASN A 107 6.67 -16.18 -7.48
N LYS A 108 7.40 -17.28 -7.27
CA LYS A 108 8.43 -17.39 -6.22
C LYS A 108 9.55 -16.35 -6.37
N SER A 109 9.88 -15.97 -7.60
CA SER A 109 10.92 -14.97 -7.90
C SER A 109 10.65 -13.61 -7.27
N LEU A 110 9.38 -13.21 -7.12
CA LEU A 110 9.02 -11.95 -6.46
C LEU A 110 9.29 -11.96 -4.94
N ARG A 111 9.48 -13.15 -4.33
CA ARG A 111 9.68 -13.31 -2.88
C ARG A 111 11.10 -13.67 -2.50
N GLU A 112 11.82 -14.42 -3.34
CA GLU A 112 13.09 -15.04 -2.95
C GLU A 112 14.29 -14.58 -3.77
N ASP A 113 14.10 -14.14 -5.01
CA ASP A 113 15.23 -13.83 -5.88
C ASP A 113 15.81 -12.44 -5.55
N PRO A 114 17.15 -12.28 -5.56
CA PRO A 114 17.78 -10.99 -5.39
C PRO A 114 17.41 -10.06 -6.56
N MET A 115 16.95 -8.86 -6.23
CA MET A 115 16.57 -7.86 -7.24
C MET A 115 17.81 -7.31 -7.93
N ASN A 116 17.80 -7.36 -9.26
CA ASN A 116 18.83 -6.78 -10.10
C ASN A 116 18.27 -5.54 -10.80
N PHE A 117 19.07 -4.47 -10.84
CA PHE A 117 18.74 -3.30 -11.64
C PHE A 117 19.00 -3.59 -13.12
N PHE A 118 17.94 -3.57 -13.94
CA PHE A 118 18.05 -3.70 -15.40
C PHE A 118 18.23 -2.36 -16.11
N HIS A 119 17.72 -1.28 -15.51
CA HIS A 119 17.77 0.07 -16.09
C HIS A 119 17.81 1.13 -14.99
N GLU A 120 18.80 2.03 -15.06
CA GLU A 120 18.92 3.22 -14.21
C GLU A 120 19.18 4.43 -15.12
N ASN A 121 18.31 5.44 -15.06
CA ASN A 121 18.52 6.68 -15.79
C ASN A 121 19.13 7.74 -14.87
N ASN A 122 20.44 7.98 -15.03
CA ASN A 122 21.22 8.90 -14.21
C ASN A 122 21.26 10.34 -14.74
N GLN A 123 20.65 10.64 -15.89
CA GLN A 123 20.79 11.93 -16.56
C GLN A 123 20.01 13.09 -15.91
N ASN A 124 19.15 12.81 -14.93
CA ASN A 124 18.29 13.77 -14.23
C ASN A 124 18.52 13.84 -12.71
N LYS A 125 19.71 13.45 -12.22
CA LYS A 125 20.06 13.68 -10.80
C LYS A 125 20.30 15.19 -10.60
N ILE A 126 19.39 15.85 -9.88
CA ILE A 126 19.53 17.24 -9.38
C ILE A 126 20.41 17.23 -8.14
#